data_AF-A0A958H3F5-F1
#
_entry.id   AF-A0A958H3F5-F1
#
_cell.length_a   1.000
_cell.length_b   1.000
_cell.length_c   1.000
_cell.angle_alpha   90.00
_cell.angle_beta   90.00
_cell.angle_gamma   90.00
#
_symmetry.space_group_name_H-M   'P 1'
#
loop_
_entity.id
_entity.type
_entity.pdbx_description
1 polymer ?
#
loop_
_entity_poly.entity_id
_entity_poly.type
_entity_poly.pdbx_seq_one_letter_code
_entity_poly.pdbx_strand_id
1 'polypeptide(L)'
;PVMDARTAYLITDILSDNYARRSTFGAGSPLRLDRPAAAKTGTTQDWRDNWTVGYTPEMVVGVWVGNADNEPMRHVSGVTGAAPIWRDVTQQLLKTHPAREFPQPPGLIEETVCALNGLLPVKQGSGVSGQGSAVGSQGPGVRSQESADSGQGTANREQRTGDKGQRTADNLPSPVSNLQSPSSPSQTSDLRPPIANRQSPNRSILNSQFSILNSQFPTSCPHTLTERFIPGTEPHAVDTWHQAIAIDRRTGLRAGPGCSPEVVTLRTFTRYPAEAVEWAIKQGVPQPPEEYSPLCPAGETETNVEVEGASGEGGLVFVSPDQGTVLRLVPNIPLDKQKIRIQVRPVNGVTVSDVALLINGQPLAPGYETLWQMEPGRYTFEAVGVDPAGNEVTAPPVSIEVVR
;
A
#
# COMPACT_ATOMS: atom_id res chain seq x y z
N PRO A 1 -16.54 7.50 27.36
CA PRO A 1 -15.45 6.65 26.82
C PRO A 1 -14.46 7.50 26.02
N VAL A 2 -13.16 7.21 26.07
CA VAL A 2 -12.13 7.97 25.31
C VAL A 2 -12.02 7.55 23.84
N MET A 3 -12.59 6.40 23.45
CA MET A 3 -12.64 5.90 22.09
C MET A 3 -13.90 5.05 21.83
N ASP A 4 -14.27 4.86 20.56
CA ASP A 4 -15.36 3.97 20.14
C ASP A 4 -14.99 2.50 20.42
N ALA A 5 -15.95 1.71 20.90
CA ALA A 5 -15.74 0.32 21.27
C ALA A 5 -15.32 -0.55 20.07
N ARG A 6 -15.84 -0.25 18.86
CA ARG A 6 -15.48 -0.94 17.61
C ARG A 6 -14.03 -0.65 17.24
N THR A 7 -13.57 0.59 17.38
CA THR A 7 -12.16 0.95 17.17
C THR A 7 -11.25 0.21 18.15
N ALA A 8 -11.62 0.17 19.45
CA ALA A 8 -10.86 -0.57 20.45
C ALA A 8 -10.76 -2.07 20.09
N TYR A 9 -11.88 -2.67 19.68
CA TYR A 9 -11.92 -4.08 19.27
C TYR A 9 -11.07 -4.37 18.03
N LEU A 10 -11.09 -3.51 17.00
CA LEU A 10 -10.25 -3.70 15.81
C LEU A 10 -8.76 -3.64 16.16
N ILE A 11 -8.34 -2.74 17.05
CA ILE A 11 -6.97 -2.73 17.56
C ILE A 11 -6.65 -4.01 18.33
N THR A 12 -7.58 -4.51 19.15
CA THR A 12 -7.43 -5.79 19.84
C THR A 12 -7.31 -6.98 18.87
N ASP A 13 -8.11 -7.02 17.81
CA ASP A 13 -8.09 -8.05 16.77
C ASP A 13 -6.70 -8.09 16.10
N ILE A 14 -6.21 -6.94 15.63
CA ILE A 14 -4.86 -6.78 15.07
C ILE A 14 -3.79 -7.22 16.06
N LEU A 15 -3.84 -6.73 17.30
CA LEU A 15 -2.83 -6.99 18.31
C LEU A 15 -2.94 -8.39 18.91
N SER A 16 -3.97 -9.19 18.62
CA SER A 16 -4.12 -10.56 19.12
C SER A 16 -3.80 -11.62 18.07
N ASP A 17 -3.65 -11.23 16.80
CA ASP A 17 -3.34 -12.16 15.71
C ASP A 17 -1.90 -12.73 15.82
N ASN A 18 -1.81 -14.00 16.21
CA ASN A 18 -0.54 -14.74 16.28
C ASN A 18 -0.02 -15.17 14.91
N TYR A 19 -0.91 -15.37 13.92
CA TYR A 19 -0.52 -15.71 12.56
C TYR A 19 0.16 -14.51 11.90
N ALA A 20 -0.44 -13.32 12.00
CA ALA A 20 0.13 -12.09 11.46
C ALA A 20 1.53 -11.78 12.02
N ARG A 21 1.77 -12.12 13.29
CA ARG A 21 3.05 -11.88 13.98
C ARG A 21 4.12 -12.94 13.74
N ARG A 22 3.78 -14.07 13.11
CA ARG A 22 4.67 -15.23 12.93
C ARG A 22 5.88 -14.94 12.05
N SER A 23 5.71 -14.16 10.97
CA SER A 23 6.82 -13.86 10.05
C SER A 23 7.95 -13.08 10.73
N THR A 24 7.60 -12.23 11.70
CA THR A 24 8.57 -11.42 12.45
C THR A 24 9.11 -12.13 13.69
N PHE A 25 8.26 -12.80 14.47
CA PHE A 25 8.64 -13.31 15.80
C PHE A 25 8.68 -14.84 15.92
N GLY A 26 8.34 -15.57 14.86
CA GLY A 26 8.22 -17.03 14.88
C GLY A 26 6.93 -17.54 15.53
N ALA A 27 6.61 -18.81 15.31
CA ALA A 27 5.35 -19.42 15.75
C ALA A 27 5.24 -19.63 17.28
N GLY A 28 6.39 -19.71 17.95
CA GLY A 28 6.53 -19.88 19.41
C GLY A 28 7.01 -18.62 20.12
N SER A 29 6.69 -17.43 19.58
CA SER A 29 7.15 -16.17 20.17
C SER A 29 6.69 -16.00 21.63
N PRO A 30 7.42 -15.24 22.46
CA PRO A 30 7.02 -14.95 23.84
C PRO A 30 5.73 -14.12 23.94
N LEU A 31 5.22 -13.57 22.82
CA LEU A 31 3.93 -12.87 22.81
C LEU A 31 2.74 -13.83 22.75
N ARG A 32 2.98 -15.11 22.48
CA ARG A 32 1.94 -16.13 22.38
C ARG A 32 1.66 -16.75 23.75
N LEU A 33 0.40 -16.66 24.17
CA LEU A 33 -0.15 -17.39 25.32
C LEU A 33 -1.04 -18.54 24.83
N ASP A 34 -1.39 -19.45 25.74
CA ASP A 34 -2.33 -20.56 25.48
C ASP A 34 -3.80 -20.11 25.46
N ARG A 35 -4.04 -18.79 25.41
CA ARG A 35 -5.35 -18.14 25.39
C ARG A 35 -5.28 -16.82 24.60
N PRO A 36 -6.41 -16.23 24.21
CA PRO A 36 -6.43 -14.94 23.53
C PRO A 36 -5.67 -13.87 24.33
N ALA A 37 -4.73 -13.21 23.68
CA ALA A 37 -3.94 -12.13 24.28
C ALA A 37 -3.51 -11.15 23.20
N ALA A 38 -3.73 -9.87 23.46
CA ALA A 38 -3.26 -8.79 22.63
C ALA A 38 -1.94 -8.26 23.19
N ALA A 39 -0.95 -7.98 22.34
CA ALA A 39 0.36 -7.55 22.81
C ALA A 39 1.11 -6.70 21.78
N LYS A 40 1.91 -5.76 22.28
CA LYS A 40 2.80 -4.92 21.49
C LYS A 40 4.16 -4.77 22.16
N THR A 41 5.21 -4.96 21.38
CA THR A 41 6.59 -4.69 21.78
C THR A 41 6.99 -3.26 21.45
N GLY A 42 7.93 -2.71 22.20
CA GLY A 42 8.61 -1.45 21.92
C GLY A 42 10.11 -1.58 22.17
N THR A 43 10.92 -0.95 21.33
CA THR A 43 12.38 -0.85 21.49
C THR A 43 12.74 0.60 21.14
N THR A 44 13.44 1.31 22.03
CA THR A 44 13.89 2.67 21.70
C THR A 44 15.06 2.64 20.72
N GLN A 45 15.24 3.76 20.02
CA GLN A 45 16.49 4.02 19.30
C GLN A 45 17.65 3.94 20.30
N ASP A 46 18.79 3.41 19.87
CA ASP A 46 19.99 3.19 20.70
C ASP A 46 19.86 2.12 21.80
N TRP A 47 18.81 1.27 21.76
CA TRP A 47 18.71 0.04 22.56
C TRP A 47 18.68 0.26 24.09
N ARG A 48 18.15 1.40 24.54
CA ARG A 48 18.11 1.78 25.97
C ARG A 48 16.89 1.25 26.72
N ASP A 49 15.78 1.12 26.02
CA ASP A 49 14.51 0.70 26.60
C ASP A 49 13.86 -0.37 25.76
N ASN A 50 13.38 -1.40 26.45
CA ASN A 50 12.60 -2.47 25.88
C ASN A 50 11.28 -2.57 26.62
N TRP A 51 10.18 -2.52 25.87
CA TRP A 51 8.83 -2.59 26.40
C TRP A 51 8.09 -3.79 25.82
N THR A 52 7.23 -4.38 26.63
CA THR A 52 6.11 -5.19 26.15
C THR A 52 4.89 -4.84 26.98
N VAL A 53 3.85 -4.38 26.28
CA VAL A 53 2.53 -4.15 26.89
C VAL A 53 1.55 -5.10 26.22
N GLY A 54 0.82 -5.85 27.03
CA GLY A 54 -0.18 -6.77 26.54
C GLY A 54 -1.29 -6.99 27.54
N TYR A 55 -2.40 -7.53 27.06
CA TYR A 55 -3.62 -7.65 27.81
C TYR A 55 -4.46 -8.85 27.38
N THR A 56 -5.30 -9.31 28.30
CA THR A 56 -6.42 -10.23 28.08
C THR A 56 -7.71 -9.52 28.51
N PRO A 57 -8.91 -10.11 28.35
CA PRO A 57 -10.14 -9.53 28.88
C PRO A 57 -10.15 -9.34 30.41
N GLU A 58 -9.21 -9.94 31.14
CA GLU A 58 -9.10 -9.88 32.60
C GLU A 58 -8.16 -8.79 33.11
N MET A 59 -7.07 -8.52 32.38
CA MET A 59 -5.98 -7.69 32.90
C MET A 59 -5.08 -7.13 31.81
N VAL A 60 -4.38 -6.05 32.17
CA VAL A 60 -3.32 -5.42 31.37
C VAL A 60 -2.02 -5.56 32.13
N VAL A 61 -0.95 -5.98 31.45
CA VAL A 61 0.40 -6.10 31.99
C VAL A 61 1.36 -5.32 31.09
N GLY A 62 2.11 -4.41 31.70
CA GLY A 62 3.20 -3.67 31.06
C GLY A 62 4.53 -4.06 31.70
N VAL A 63 5.51 -4.37 30.87
CA VAL A 63 6.88 -4.68 31.29
C VAL A 63 7.84 -3.76 30.57
N TRP A 64 8.71 -3.13 31.36
CA TRP A 64 9.88 -2.41 30.88
C TRP A 64 11.15 -3.12 31.34
N VAL A 65 12.15 -3.11 30.48
CA VAL A 65 13.52 -3.55 30.77
C VAL A 65 14.47 -2.49 30.21
N GLY A 66 15.41 -2.06 31.05
CA GLY A 66 16.47 -1.12 30.70
C GLY A 66 17.51 -1.06 31.81
N ASN A 67 18.66 -0.47 31.52
CA ASN A 67 19.65 -0.18 32.55
C ASN A 67 19.21 1.06 33.34
N ALA A 68 19.23 0.98 34.67
CA ALA A 68 18.77 2.08 35.53
C ALA A 68 19.62 3.36 35.40
N ASP A 69 20.82 3.25 34.86
CA ASP A 69 21.75 4.35 34.56
C ASP A 69 21.60 4.90 33.12
N ASN A 70 20.62 4.42 32.35
CA ASN A 70 20.33 4.82 30.97
C ASN A 70 21.43 4.43 29.95
N GLU A 71 22.34 3.54 30.31
CA GLU A 71 23.30 2.98 29.37
C GLU A 71 22.61 2.03 28.37
N PRO A 72 23.06 1.96 27.09
CA PRO A 72 22.52 1.02 26.12
C PRO A 72 22.64 -0.45 26.54
N MET A 73 21.58 -1.24 26.30
CA MET A 73 21.66 -2.70 26.37
C MET A 73 22.33 -3.27 25.11
N ARG A 74 22.92 -4.46 25.22
CA ARG A 74 23.60 -5.13 24.10
C ARG A 74 22.72 -6.23 23.52
N HIS A 75 22.29 -6.07 22.27
CA HIS A 75 21.51 -7.07 21.52
C HIS A 75 20.17 -7.46 22.18
N VAL A 76 19.51 -6.55 22.91
CA VAL A 76 18.22 -6.81 23.56
C VAL A 76 17.14 -5.90 22.99
N SER A 77 16.06 -6.50 22.47
CA SER A 77 14.88 -5.79 21.94
C SER A 77 13.67 -6.04 22.84
N GLY A 78 12.55 -5.36 22.57
CA GLY A 78 11.28 -5.63 23.26
C GLY A 78 10.89 -7.12 23.27
N VAL A 79 11.12 -7.85 22.18
CA VAL A 79 10.77 -9.29 22.08
C VAL A 79 11.76 -10.21 22.79
N THR A 80 13.02 -9.82 22.96
CA THR A 80 14.04 -10.64 23.64
C THR A 80 14.26 -10.26 25.11
N GLY A 81 13.90 -9.04 25.52
CA GLY A 81 14.02 -8.54 26.89
C GLY A 81 12.71 -8.55 27.67
N ALA A 82 11.77 -7.67 27.31
CA ALA A 82 10.54 -7.46 28.06
C ALA A 82 9.47 -8.55 27.83
N ALA A 83 9.36 -9.10 26.62
CA ALA A 83 8.30 -10.04 26.28
C ALA A 83 8.35 -11.37 27.05
N PRO A 84 9.51 -12.01 27.30
CA PRO A 84 9.57 -13.23 28.11
C PRO A 84 9.10 -12.99 29.55
N ILE A 85 9.49 -11.87 30.17
CA ILE A 85 9.02 -11.49 31.51
C ILE A 85 7.51 -11.23 31.49
N TRP A 86 7.02 -10.51 30.48
CA TRP A 86 5.58 -10.28 30.29
C TRP A 86 4.81 -11.60 30.22
N ARG A 87 5.31 -12.58 29.45
CA ARG A 87 4.68 -13.89 29.31
C ARG A 87 4.57 -14.61 30.64
N ASP A 88 5.68 -14.75 31.35
CA ASP A 88 5.74 -15.53 32.58
C ASP A 88 4.87 -14.90 33.68
N VAL A 89 4.93 -13.57 33.83
CA VAL A 89 4.07 -12.82 34.76
C VAL A 89 2.60 -12.97 34.39
N THR A 90 2.25 -12.76 33.12
CA THR A 90 0.86 -12.83 32.65
C THR A 90 0.29 -14.24 32.81
N GLN A 91 1.04 -15.29 32.44
CA GLN A 91 0.63 -16.67 32.65
C GLN A 91 0.44 -17.00 34.13
N GLN A 92 1.31 -16.50 35.00
CA GLN A 92 1.19 -16.71 36.45
C GLN A 92 -0.06 -16.05 37.03
N LEU A 93 -0.33 -14.79 36.67
CA LEU A 93 -1.51 -14.04 37.12
C LEU A 93 -2.82 -14.66 36.63
N LEU A 94 -2.81 -15.26 35.44
CA LEU A 94 -4.00 -15.82 34.79
C LEU A 94 -4.35 -17.25 35.21
N LYS A 95 -3.57 -17.90 36.10
CA LYS A 95 -3.85 -19.26 36.58
C LYS A 95 -5.22 -19.39 37.26
N THR A 96 -5.67 -18.35 37.94
CA THR A 96 -6.96 -18.31 38.67
C THR A 96 -8.10 -17.72 37.85
N HIS A 97 -7.87 -17.38 36.58
CA HIS A 97 -8.87 -16.77 35.71
C HIS A 97 -9.21 -17.67 34.52
N PRO A 98 -10.51 -17.84 34.19
CA PRO A 98 -10.91 -18.55 32.99
C PRO A 98 -10.40 -17.83 31.73
N ALA A 99 -10.04 -18.58 30.70
CA ALA A 99 -9.74 -18.01 29.39
C ALA A 99 -11.03 -17.47 28.76
N ARG A 100 -11.01 -16.21 28.31
CA ARG A 100 -12.12 -15.58 27.58
C ARG A 100 -11.65 -15.04 26.25
N GLU A 101 -12.57 -15.04 25.30
CA GLU A 101 -12.41 -14.29 24.05
C GLU A 101 -12.62 -12.79 24.32
N PHE A 102 -12.03 -11.95 23.48
CA PHE A 102 -12.31 -10.51 23.53
C PHE A 102 -13.76 -10.25 23.08
N PRO A 103 -14.56 -9.51 23.86
CA PRO A 103 -15.96 -9.28 23.52
C PRO A 103 -16.04 -8.38 22.27
N GLN A 104 -16.65 -8.92 21.21
CA GLN A 104 -16.89 -8.17 19.99
C GLN A 104 -18.07 -7.19 20.21
N PRO A 105 -17.88 -5.89 19.95
CA PRO A 105 -18.97 -4.93 19.99
C PRO A 105 -19.91 -5.11 18.78
N PRO A 106 -21.20 -4.79 18.91
CA PRO A 106 -22.12 -4.79 17.78
C PRO A 106 -21.76 -3.70 16.76
N GLY A 107 -22.28 -3.83 15.54
CA GLY A 107 -22.18 -2.79 14.51
C GLY A 107 -20.83 -2.72 13.79
N LEU A 108 -20.08 -3.82 13.76
CA LEU A 108 -19.05 -4.08 12.76
C LEU A 108 -19.68 -4.81 11.58
N ILE A 109 -19.18 -4.53 10.37
CA ILE A 109 -19.52 -5.25 9.15
C ILE A 109 -18.30 -6.04 8.68
N GLU A 110 -18.53 -7.07 7.87
CA GLU A 110 -17.47 -7.87 7.27
C GLU A 110 -17.46 -7.64 5.76
N GLU A 111 -16.28 -7.38 5.21
CA GLU A 111 -16.08 -7.22 3.77
C GLU A 111 -14.92 -8.09 3.30
N THR A 112 -15.05 -8.58 2.06
CA THR A 112 -13.98 -9.35 1.42
C THR A 112 -13.08 -8.41 0.64
N VAL A 113 -11.81 -8.36 1.00
CA VAL A 113 -10.80 -7.49 0.38
C VAL A 113 -9.65 -8.33 -0.19
N CYS A 114 -8.92 -7.75 -1.12
CA CYS A 114 -7.70 -8.34 -1.64
C CYS A 114 -6.61 -8.32 -0.56
N ALA A 115 -5.96 -9.45 -0.33
CA ALA A 115 -5.02 -9.62 0.77
C ALA A 115 -3.76 -8.75 0.66
N LEU A 116 -3.39 -8.36 -0.56
CA LEU A 116 -2.18 -7.59 -0.81
C LEU A 116 -2.36 -6.09 -0.60
N ASN A 117 -3.49 -5.53 -1.06
CA ASN A 117 -3.70 -4.07 -1.10
C ASN A 117 -4.95 -3.59 -0.34
N GLY A 118 -5.76 -4.50 0.22
CA GLY A 118 -6.95 -4.15 1.00
C GLY A 118 -8.12 -3.58 0.17
N LEU A 119 -8.07 -3.65 -1.16
CA LEU A 119 -9.13 -3.15 -2.06
C LEU A 119 -10.17 -4.22 -2.38
N LEU A 120 -11.34 -3.81 -2.88
CA LEU A 120 -12.41 -4.74 -3.25
C LEU A 120 -12.00 -5.60 -4.47
N PRO A 121 -12.03 -6.94 -4.39
CA PRO A 121 -11.70 -7.79 -5.52
C PRO A 121 -12.77 -7.65 -6.63
N VAL A 122 -12.33 -7.53 -7.88
CA VAL A 122 -13.24 -7.46 -9.03
C VAL A 122 -13.59 -8.87 -9.48
N LYS A 123 -14.88 -9.18 -9.62
CA LYS A 123 -15.31 -10.36 -10.39
C LYS A 123 -15.08 -10.04 -11.86
N GLN A 124 -14.05 -10.64 -12.45
CA GLN A 124 -13.88 -10.63 -13.89
C GLN A 124 -15.10 -11.37 -14.50
N GLY A 125 -15.61 -11.00 -15.67
CA GLY A 125 -16.74 -11.71 -16.31
C GLY A 125 -18.01 -10.90 -16.62
N SER A 126 -18.00 -9.58 -16.48
CA SER A 126 -19.02 -8.71 -17.10
C SER A 126 -18.35 -7.83 -18.15
N GLY A 127 -18.34 -8.30 -19.40
CA GLY A 127 -17.99 -7.49 -20.58
C GLY A 127 -16.60 -7.72 -21.16
N VAL A 128 -16.45 -8.77 -21.99
CA VAL A 128 -15.66 -8.60 -23.22
C VAL A 128 -16.49 -7.70 -24.11
N SER A 129 -16.35 -6.41 -23.91
CA SER A 129 -16.80 -5.36 -24.82
C SER A 129 -15.95 -4.15 -24.50
N GLY A 130 -14.99 -3.85 -25.38
CA GLY A 130 -14.29 -2.58 -25.33
C GLY A 130 -15.31 -1.46 -25.31
N GLN A 131 -15.25 -0.66 -24.26
CA GLN A 131 -15.71 0.72 -24.22
C GLN A 131 -15.26 1.30 -22.89
N GLY A 132 -14.27 2.20 -22.95
CA GLY A 132 -13.99 3.10 -21.85
C GLY A 132 -15.25 3.90 -21.56
N SER A 133 -15.91 3.60 -20.44
CA SER A 133 -16.89 4.50 -19.87
C SER A 133 -16.15 5.42 -18.90
N ALA A 134 -15.83 6.61 -19.40
CA ALA A 134 -15.59 7.77 -18.58
C ALA A 134 -16.75 7.91 -17.57
N VAL A 135 -16.45 7.73 -16.29
CA VAL A 135 -17.38 8.15 -15.24
C VAL A 135 -17.33 9.66 -15.20
N GLY A 136 -18.32 10.28 -15.86
CA GLY A 136 -18.55 11.70 -15.80
C GLY A 136 -18.82 12.13 -14.35
N SER A 137 -17.93 12.95 -13.81
CA SER A 137 -18.17 13.71 -12.59
C SER A 137 -19.19 14.82 -12.91
N GLN A 138 -20.47 14.50 -12.75
CA GLN A 138 -21.49 15.53 -12.58
C GLN A 138 -21.24 16.23 -11.24
N GLY A 139 -20.69 17.44 -11.30
CA GLY A 139 -20.59 18.31 -10.13
C GLY A 139 -21.97 18.86 -9.74
N PRO A 140 -22.26 19.06 -8.44
CA PRO A 140 -23.38 19.86 -8.04
C PRO A 140 -22.96 21.33 -7.90
N GLY A 141 -23.51 22.15 -8.79
CA GLY A 141 -24.39 23.26 -8.40
C GLY A 141 -23.84 24.31 -7.43
N VAL A 142 -23.52 25.46 -8.01
CA VAL A 142 -23.49 26.80 -7.42
C VAL A 142 -24.58 27.00 -6.35
N ARG A 143 -24.18 27.50 -5.18
CA ARG A 143 -25.02 28.45 -4.42
C ARG A 143 -24.17 29.56 -3.82
N SER A 144 -24.57 30.76 -4.18
CA SER A 144 -23.99 32.07 -3.89
C SER A 144 -24.50 32.68 -2.59
N GLN A 145 -23.73 33.66 -2.08
CA GLN A 145 -24.04 34.67 -1.05
C GLN A 145 -23.95 34.13 0.40
N GLU A 146 -23.31 34.81 1.36
CA GLU A 146 -23.35 36.25 1.65
C GLU A 146 -22.18 36.69 2.58
N SER A 147 -21.87 37.98 2.53
CA SER A 147 -20.80 38.74 3.19
C SER A 147 -21.16 39.26 4.59
N ALA A 148 -20.18 39.34 5.51
CA ALA A 148 -20.04 40.35 6.58
C ALA A 148 -18.65 40.15 7.23
N ASP A 149 -17.67 41.03 7.05
CA ASP A 149 -17.44 42.35 7.68
C ASP A 149 -16.70 42.28 9.04
N SER A 150 -15.65 43.09 9.06
CA SER A 150 -14.81 43.71 10.10
C SER A 150 -14.68 43.16 11.53
N GLY A 151 -13.43 43.21 12.03
CA GLY A 151 -13.12 43.09 13.45
C GLY A 151 -11.62 43.15 13.75
N GLN A 152 -11.04 44.35 13.72
CA GLN A 152 -9.70 44.64 14.24
C GLN A 152 -9.61 44.35 15.74
N GLY A 153 -8.48 43.80 16.19
CA GLY A 153 -8.18 43.59 17.61
C GLY A 153 -6.68 43.48 17.85
N THR A 154 -6.05 44.62 18.07
CA THR A 154 -4.65 44.80 18.49
C THR A 154 -4.38 44.23 19.88
N ALA A 155 -3.24 43.56 20.10
CA ALA A 155 -2.51 43.64 21.36
C ALA A 155 -1.05 43.16 21.20
N ASN A 156 -0.14 44.08 21.49
CA ASN A 156 1.30 43.92 21.66
C ASN A 156 1.64 43.12 22.94
N ARG A 157 2.95 42.79 23.04
CA ARG A 157 3.76 42.55 24.26
C ARG A 157 4.00 41.05 24.54
N GLU A 158 5.22 40.53 24.76
CA GLU A 158 6.53 41.11 25.08
C GLU A 158 7.63 40.12 24.64
N GLN A 159 8.70 40.64 24.05
CA GLN A 159 9.96 39.93 23.82
C GLN A 159 10.69 39.73 25.15
N ARG A 160 11.30 38.57 25.35
CA ARG A 160 12.44 38.41 26.25
C ARG A 160 13.61 37.78 25.49
N THR A 161 14.65 38.57 25.40
CA THR A 161 15.96 38.35 24.80
C THR A 161 16.81 37.35 25.58
N GLY A 162 17.64 36.59 24.87
CA GLY A 162 18.74 35.79 25.43
C GLY A 162 19.71 35.38 24.32
N ASP A 163 20.90 35.97 24.37
CA ASP A 163 21.90 36.08 23.31
C ASP A 163 22.86 34.87 23.21
N LYS A 164 23.33 34.65 21.97
CA LYS A 164 24.55 34.01 21.45
C LYS A 164 25.29 32.89 22.18
N GLY A 165 25.58 31.85 21.38
CA GLY A 165 26.79 31.03 21.46
C GLY A 165 27.13 30.41 20.10
N GLN A 166 27.95 31.10 19.30
CA GLN A 166 28.60 30.56 18.10
C GLN A 166 29.71 29.56 18.48
N ARG A 167 29.71 28.36 17.87
CA ARG A 167 30.94 27.58 17.57
C ARG A 167 30.78 26.80 16.26
N THR A 168 31.52 27.28 15.26
CA THR A 168 32.38 26.59 14.28
C THR A 168 32.05 25.17 13.81
N ALA A 169 32.07 25.03 12.48
CA ALA A 169 32.12 23.80 11.69
C ALA A 169 33.29 22.88 12.08
N ASP A 170 33.09 21.56 11.95
CA ASP A 170 33.93 20.69 11.10
C ASP A 170 33.46 19.22 11.17
N ASN A 171 33.39 18.60 9.99
CA ASN A 171 33.53 17.17 9.67
C ASN A 171 32.72 16.13 10.49
N LEU A 172 31.63 15.63 9.88
CA LEU A 172 31.11 14.28 10.14
C LEU A 172 31.34 13.38 8.91
N PRO A 173 32.05 12.26 9.04
CA PRO A 173 32.12 11.23 8.01
C PRO A 173 30.85 10.36 8.03
N SER A 174 30.42 9.96 6.84
CA SER A 174 29.41 8.92 6.60
C SER A 174 29.81 7.59 7.26
N PRO A 175 28.85 6.80 7.76
CA PRO A 175 29.01 5.35 7.82
C PRO A 175 28.08 4.69 6.79
N VAL A 176 28.68 4.32 5.66
CA VAL A 176 28.29 3.12 4.92
C VAL A 176 28.87 1.96 5.72
N SER A 177 28.04 1.04 6.22
CA SER A 177 28.47 -0.32 6.57
C SER A 177 27.29 -1.28 6.64
N ASN A 178 27.11 -2.01 5.53
CA ASN A 178 26.82 -3.43 5.45
C ASN A 178 26.28 -4.11 6.72
N LEU A 179 24.97 -4.34 6.73
CA LEU A 179 24.40 -5.56 7.32
C LEU A 179 23.98 -6.47 6.16
N GLN A 180 24.83 -7.46 5.88
CA GLN A 180 24.44 -8.62 5.09
C GLN A 180 23.25 -9.28 5.79
N SER A 181 22.10 -9.22 5.15
CA SER A 181 20.96 -10.07 5.52
C SER A 181 21.34 -11.53 5.26
N PRO A 182 21.14 -12.47 6.20
CA PRO A 182 21.30 -13.88 5.89
C PRO A 182 20.25 -14.26 4.84
N SER A 183 20.74 -14.90 3.77
CA SER A 183 19.96 -15.49 2.69
C SER A 183 18.86 -16.40 3.24
N SER A 184 17.60 -16.02 2.99
CA SER A 184 16.46 -16.89 3.26
C SER A 184 16.38 -17.97 2.17
N PRO A 185 16.22 -19.26 2.52
CA PRO A 185 15.91 -20.26 1.52
C PRO A 185 14.49 -20.02 0.99
N SER A 186 14.32 -20.23 -0.31
CA SER A 186 13.06 -20.20 -1.06
C SER A 186 11.90 -20.84 -0.28
N GLN A 187 11.04 -20.01 0.29
CA GLN A 187 9.79 -20.45 0.92
C GLN A 187 8.67 -20.38 -0.09
N THR A 188 8.09 -21.56 -0.35
CA THR A 188 6.77 -21.72 -0.95
C THR A 188 5.74 -20.89 -0.18
N SER A 189 4.82 -20.26 -0.90
CA SER A 189 3.71 -19.46 -0.38
C SER A 189 2.81 -20.27 0.56
N ASP A 190 3.11 -20.28 1.86
CA ASP A 190 2.21 -20.80 2.89
C ASP A 190 1.13 -19.75 3.19
N LEU A 191 0.12 -19.76 2.34
CA LEU A 191 -1.09 -18.96 2.47
C LEU A 191 -1.79 -19.25 3.80
N ARG A 192 -2.41 -18.21 4.37
CA ARG A 192 -3.34 -18.32 5.50
C ARG A 192 -4.35 -19.42 5.16
N PRO A 193 -4.47 -20.50 5.95
CA PRO A 193 -5.60 -21.40 5.75
C PRO A 193 -6.88 -20.57 5.89
N PRO A 194 -7.91 -20.78 5.03
CA PRO A 194 -9.18 -20.12 5.20
C PRO A 194 -9.62 -20.33 6.66
N ILE A 195 -10.09 -19.26 7.30
CA ILE A 195 -10.66 -19.34 8.65
C ILE A 195 -11.64 -20.51 8.60
N ALA A 196 -11.31 -21.57 9.33
CA ALA A 196 -12.19 -22.72 9.47
C ALA A 196 -13.53 -22.16 9.92
N ASN A 197 -14.52 -22.33 9.06
CA ASN A 197 -15.90 -21.95 9.26
C ASN A 197 -16.28 -22.36 10.70
N ARG A 198 -16.36 -21.40 11.64
CA ARG A 198 -16.97 -21.64 12.96
C ARG A 198 -18.48 -21.74 12.73
N GLN A 199 -18.89 -22.79 12.03
CA GLN A 199 -20.30 -23.16 11.87
C GLN A 199 -20.82 -23.61 13.23
N SER A 200 -21.74 -22.82 13.77
CA SER A 200 -22.66 -23.32 14.79
C SER A 200 -23.45 -24.50 14.19
N PRO A 201 -23.59 -25.62 14.90
CA PRO A 201 -24.23 -26.82 14.36
C PRO A 201 -25.75 -26.67 14.45
N ASN A 202 -26.37 -26.06 13.43
CA ASN A 202 -27.75 -26.33 13.01
C ASN A 202 -28.16 -25.37 11.89
N ARG A 203 -28.06 -25.82 10.64
CA ARG A 203 -28.95 -25.46 9.52
C ARG A 203 -28.53 -26.26 8.29
N SER A 204 -28.98 -27.51 8.23
CA SER A 204 -29.07 -28.25 6.98
C SER A 204 -30.40 -27.93 6.29
N ILE A 205 -30.38 -28.11 4.96
CA ILE A 205 -31.51 -28.15 4.04
C ILE A 205 -32.03 -26.77 3.58
N LEU A 206 -31.52 -26.36 2.41
CA LEU A 206 -32.19 -25.75 1.24
C LEU A 206 -31.23 -24.75 0.57
N ASN A 207 -30.50 -25.23 -0.45
CA ASN A 207 -30.12 -24.51 -1.68
C ASN A 207 -29.01 -25.28 -2.44
N SER A 208 -29.26 -26.55 -2.75
CA SER A 208 -28.49 -27.29 -3.75
C SER A 208 -29.13 -27.08 -5.12
N GLN A 209 -28.93 -25.91 -5.75
CA GLN A 209 -29.12 -25.74 -7.20
C GLN A 209 -28.55 -24.44 -7.80
N PHE A 210 -27.92 -23.56 -7.01
CA PHE A 210 -27.29 -22.31 -7.50
C PHE A 210 -25.75 -22.32 -7.53
N SER A 211 -25.12 -23.48 -7.72
CA SER A 211 -23.66 -23.65 -7.52
C SER A 211 -22.83 -23.95 -8.78
N ILE A 212 -23.36 -23.83 -10.01
CA ILE A 212 -22.60 -24.28 -11.22
C ILE A 212 -22.28 -23.15 -12.22
N LEU A 213 -22.63 -21.88 -11.95
CA LEU A 213 -22.36 -20.77 -12.91
C LEU A 213 -21.49 -19.62 -12.37
N ASN A 214 -20.89 -19.75 -11.18
CA ASN A 214 -20.04 -18.69 -10.59
C ASN A 214 -18.53 -19.00 -10.60
N SER A 215 -18.08 -20.10 -11.21
CA SER A 215 -16.66 -20.54 -11.14
C SER A 215 -15.82 -20.19 -12.37
N GLN A 216 -16.37 -19.49 -13.37
CA GLN A 216 -15.71 -19.38 -14.68
C GLN A 216 -14.87 -18.12 -14.87
N PHE A 217 -14.82 -17.24 -13.86
CA PHE A 217 -13.97 -16.07 -13.91
C PHE A 217 -13.23 -15.88 -12.59
N PRO A 218 -11.89 -15.92 -12.60
CA PRO A 218 -11.11 -15.64 -11.41
C PRO A 218 -11.38 -14.20 -10.97
N THR A 219 -11.54 -13.99 -9.67
CA THR A 219 -11.42 -12.64 -9.10
C THR A 219 -10.06 -12.06 -9.50
N SER A 220 -10.00 -10.75 -9.77
CA SER A 220 -8.73 -10.09 -10.12
C SER A 220 -7.65 -10.42 -9.10
N CYS A 221 -7.97 -10.31 -7.81
CA CYS A 221 -7.06 -10.67 -6.73
C CYS A 221 -6.91 -12.21 -6.57
N PRO A 222 -5.67 -12.73 -6.53
CA PRO A 222 -5.41 -14.17 -6.35
C PRO A 222 -5.70 -14.66 -4.92
N HIS A 223 -5.63 -13.77 -3.93
CA HIS A 223 -5.83 -14.09 -2.53
C HIS A 223 -6.69 -13.04 -1.85
N THR A 224 -7.86 -13.43 -1.38
CA THR A 224 -8.77 -12.55 -0.63
C THR A 224 -8.77 -12.89 0.85
N LEU A 225 -9.09 -11.91 1.68
CA LEU A 225 -9.30 -12.08 3.11
C LEU A 225 -10.57 -11.33 3.53
N THR A 226 -11.24 -11.85 4.56
CA THR A 226 -12.40 -11.19 5.17
C THR A 226 -11.90 -10.33 6.32
N GLU A 227 -12.17 -9.03 6.25
CA GLU A 227 -11.85 -8.06 7.30
C GLU A 227 -13.11 -7.46 7.90
N ARG A 228 -12.97 -6.92 9.10
CA ARG A 228 -14.03 -6.20 9.80
C ARG A 228 -13.83 -4.71 9.67
N PHE A 229 -14.92 -4.01 9.42
CA PHE A 229 -14.95 -2.57 9.29
C PHE A 229 -16.00 -1.95 10.19
N ILE A 230 -15.72 -0.71 10.59
CA ILE A 230 -16.77 0.19 11.08
C ILE A 230 -17.56 0.64 9.83
N PRO A 231 -18.90 0.57 9.82
CA PRO A 231 -19.68 1.03 8.67
C PRO A 231 -19.29 2.44 8.20
N GLY A 232 -19.03 2.59 6.91
CA GLY A 232 -18.52 3.80 6.28
C GLY A 232 -16.98 3.93 6.26
N THR A 233 -16.24 2.90 6.69
CA THR A 233 -14.76 2.85 6.64
C THR A 233 -14.22 1.73 5.77
N GLU A 234 -15.10 0.86 5.28
CA GLU A 234 -14.79 -0.17 4.30
C GLU A 234 -14.23 0.43 3.00
N PRO A 235 -13.36 -0.30 2.27
CA PRO A 235 -12.87 0.18 0.99
C PRO A 235 -14.01 0.26 -0.03
N HIS A 236 -14.09 1.37 -0.75
CA HIS A 236 -15.01 1.55 -1.88
C HIS A 236 -14.31 1.36 -3.23
N ALA A 237 -12.98 1.47 -3.25
CA ALA A 237 -12.17 1.31 -4.44
C ALA A 237 -11.95 -0.18 -4.74
N VAL A 238 -11.95 -0.49 -6.04
CA VAL A 238 -11.70 -1.84 -6.55
C VAL A 238 -10.22 -2.09 -6.78
N ASP A 239 -9.81 -3.34 -6.67
CA ASP A 239 -8.45 -3.78 -6.90
C ASP A 239 -8.05 -3.62 -8.38
N THR A 240 -7.17 -2.66 -8.64
CA THR A 240 -6.56 -2.39 -9.93
C THR A 240 -5.12 -2.93 -10.06
N TRP A 241 -4.54 -3.43 -8.96
CA TRP A 241 -3.19 -3.98 -8.96
C TRP A 241 -3.18 -5.31 -9.71
N HIS A 242 -4.16 -6.18 -9.45
CA HIS A 242 -4.20 -7.47 -10.11
C HIS A 242 -4.95 -7.40 -11.43
N GLN A 243 -4.25 -7.63 -12.53
CA GLN A 243 -4.80 -7.55 -13.87
C GLN A 243 -4.72 -8.90 -14.56
N ALA A 244 -5.88 -9.44 -14.94
CA ALA A 244 -5.93 -10.61 -15.82
C ALA A 244 -5.66 -10.15 -17.25
N ILE A 245 -4.61 -10.69 -17.85
CA ILE A 245 -4.21 -10.39 -19.22
C ILE A 245 -4.34 -11.66 -20.04
N ALA A 246 -4.95 -11.54 -21.21
CA ALA A 246 -5.04 -12.63 -22.17
C ALA A 246 -3.66 -12.89 -22.79
N ILE A 247 -3.18 -14.13 -22.70
CA ILE A 247 -1.88 -14.58 -23.15
C ILE A 247 -2.07 -15.67 -24.21
N ASP A 248 -1.37 -15.56 -25.33
CA ASP A 248 -1.25 -16.65 -26.31
C ASP A 248 -0.32 -17.71 -25.72
N ARG A 249 -0.84 -18.89 -25.41
CA ARG A 249 -0.09 -19.99 -24.78
C ARG A 249 1.11 -20.44 -25.61
N ARG A 250 1.12 -20.17 -26.93
CA ARG A 250 2.18 -20.59 -27.84
C ARG A 250 3.40 -19.67 -27.77
N THR A 251 3.19 -18.37 -27.52
CA THR A 251 4.26 -17.36 -27.52
C THR A 251 4.56 -16.80 -26.14
N GLY A 252 3.62 -16.91 -25.19
CA GLY A 252 3.71 -16.27 -23.87
C GLY A 252 3.48 -14.76 -23.90
N LEU A 253 3.18 -14.18 -25.06
CA LEU A 253 2.88 -12.76 -25.27
C LEU A 253 1.37 -12.48 -25.16
N ARG A 254 0.98 -11.20 -25.19
CA ARG A 254 -0.44 -10.83 -25.13
C ARG A 254 -1.20 -11.41 -26.32
N ALA A 255 -2.36 -11.99 -26.05
CA ALA A 255 -3.28 -12.43 -27.09
C ALA A 255 -4.04 -11.22 -27.65
N GLY A 256 -3.92 -10.96 -28.95
CA GLY A 256 -4.76 -9.99 -29.64
C GLY A 256 -6.18 -10.51 -29.90
N PRO A 257 -7.10 -9.65 -30.36
CA PRO A 257 -8.49 -10.01 -30.62
C PRO A 257 -8.68 -11.16 -31.62
N GLY A 258 -7.71 -11.35 -32.53
CA GLY A 258 -7.73 -12.42 -33.53
C GLY A 258 -7.28 -13.79 -33.03
N CYS A 259 -6.84 -13.93 -31.77
CA CYS A 259 -6.43 -15.24 -31.26
C CYS A 259 -7.62 -16.16 -31.02
N SER A 260 -7.53 -17.42 -31.46
CA SER A 260 -8.53 -18.44 -31.14
C SER A 260 -8.63 -18.64 -29.62
N PRO A 261 -9.85 -18.70 -29.02
CA PRO A 261 -10.01 -18.93 -27.59
C PRO A 261 -9.29 -20.17 -27.06
N GLU A 262 -9.08 -21.19 -27.90
CA GLU A 262 -8.39 -22.43 -27.52
C GLU A 262 -6.90 -22.23 -27.19
N VAL A 263 -6.27 -21.22 -27.79
CA VAL A 263 -4.86 -20.89 -27.56
C VAL A 263 -4.68 -19.73 -26.59
N VAL A 264 -5.77 -19.10 -26.12
CA VAL A 264 -5.75 -18.00 -25.17
C VAL A 264 -5.85 -18.53 -23.74
N THR A 265 -5.06 -17.96 -22.83
CA THR A 265 -5.24 -18.13 -21.39
C THR A 265 -5.26 -16.79 -20.70
N LEU A 266 -6.13 -16.63 -19.71
CA LEU A 266 -6.02 -15.51 -18.79
C LEU A 266 -4.91 -15.80 -17.79
N ARG A 267 -3.98 -14.87 -17.64
CA ARG A 267 -2.96 -14.89 -16.59
C ARG A 267 -3.07 -13.60 -15.79
N THR A 268 -3.17 -13.74 -14.47
CA THR A 268 -3.17 -12.59 -13.57
C THR A 268 -1.75 -12.12 -13.30
N PHE A 269 -1.52 -10.82 -13.46
CA PHE A 269 -0.28 -10.13 -13.11
C PHE A 269 -0.55 -9.11 -12.01
N THR A 270 0.37 -8.99 -11.06
CA THR A 270 0.32 -7.94 -10.03
C THR A 270 1.11 -6.73 -10.52
N ARG A 271 0.40 -5.66 -10.85
CA ARG A 271 0.95 -4.33 -11.09
C ARG A 271 1.12 -3.62 -9.75
N TYR A 272 2.36 -3.63 -9.28
CA TYR A 272 2.75 -2.82 -8.14
C TYR A 272 2.70 -1.33 -8.50
N PRO A 273 2.48 -0.45 -7.51
CA PRO A 273 2.68 0.99 -7.67
C PRO A 273 4.05 1.28 -8.23
N ALA A 274 4.15 2.38 -8.96
CA ALA A 274 5.30 2.63 -9.79
C ALA A 274 6.62 2.71 -8.96
N GLU A 275 6.57 3.21 -7.72
CA GLU A 275 7.71 3.22 -6.78
C GLU A 275 8.23 1.82 -6.40
N ALA A 276 7.40 0.78 -6.55
CA ALA A 276 7.71 -0.59 -6.21
C ALA A 276 8.00 -1.47 -7.44
N VAL A 277 7.88 -0.94 -8.66
CA VAL A 277 8.11 -1.72 -9.90
C VAL A 277 9.55 -2.21 -9.99
N GLU A 278 10.55 -1.36 -9.72
CA GLU A 278 11.94 -1.80 -9.75
C GLU A 278 12.23 -2.90 -8.73
N TRP A 279 11.66 -2.77 -7.53
CA TRP A 279 11.77 -3.79 -6.50
C TRP A 279 11.12 -5.09 -6.97
N ALA A 280 9.92 -5.03 -7.56
CA ALA A 280 9.18 -6.19 -8.05
C ALA A 280 9.98 -6.93 -9.13
N ILE A 281 10.57 -6.20 -10.08
CA ILE A 281 11.46 -6.77 -11.10
C ILE A 281 12.68 -7.44 -10.45
N LYS A 282 13.35 -6.77 -9.49
CA LYS A 282 14.51 -7.32 -8.77
C LYS A 282 14.16 -8.58 -7.97
N GLN A 283 12.94 -8.69 -7.47
CA GLN A 283 12.44 -9.89 -6.76
C GLN A 283 11.91 -10.98 -7.71
N GLY A 284 11.97 -10.78 -9.03
CA GLY A 284 11.47 -11.74 -10.00
C GLY A 284 9.96 -11.86 -10.06
N VAL A 285 9.22 -10.83 -9.60
CA VAL A 285 7.77 -10.77 -9.76
C VAL A 285 7.45 -10.73 -11.25
N PRO A 286 6.61 -11.65 -11.77
CA PRO A 286 6.29 -11.68 -13.19
C PRO A 286 5.65 -10.38 -13.67
N GLN A 287 6.25 -9.78 -14.70
CA GLN A 287 5.70 -8.60 -15.36
C GLN A 287 4.78 -9.01 -16.50
N PRO A 288 3.71 -8.24 -16.76
CA PRO A 288 2.87 -8.47 -17.92
C PRO A 288 3.69 -8.24 -19.20
N PRO A 289 3.62 -9.14 -20.21
CA PRO A 289 4.28 -8.88 -21.49
C PRO A 289 3.73 -7.59 -22.09
N GLU A 290 4.60 -6.76 -22.67
CA GLU A 290 4.21 -5.49 -23.29
C GLU A 290 3.70 -5.72 -24.71
N GLU A 291 4.29 -6.68 -25.43
CA GLU A 291 3.98 -6.98 -26.83
C GLU A 291 2.81 -7.96 -27.01
N TYR A 292 2.13 -7.83 -28.16
CA TYR A 292 1.15 -8.79 -28.65
C TYR A 292 1.81 -9.93 -29.44
N SER A 293 1.18 -11.10 -29.42
CA SER A 293 1.62 -12.26 -30.18
C SER A 293 1.66 -11.94 -31.67
N PRO A 294 2.80 -12.16 -32.37
CA PRO A 294 2.88 -12.00 -33.82
C PRO A 294 1.90 -12.90 -34.59
N LEU A 295 1.42 -13.97 -33.96
CA LEU A 295 0.47 -14.92 -34.54
C LEU A 295 -0.98 -14.42 -34.50
N CYS A 296 -1.26 -13.41 -33.70
CA CYS A 296 -2.56 -12.76 -33.56
C CYS A 296 -2.34 -11.38 -32.90
N PRO A 297 -1.88 -10.40 -33.70
CA PRO A 297 -1.53 -9.07 -33.20
C PRO A 297 -2.76 -8.31 -32.67
N ALA A 298 -2.53 -7.16 -32.05
CA ALA A 298 -3.60 -6.20 -31.77
C ALA A 298 -4.39 -5.93 -33.05
N GLY A 299 -5.72 -5.94 -32.99
CA GLY A 299 -6.54 -5.73 -34.18
C GLY A 299 -6.30 -4.34 -34.76
N GLU A 300 -6.31 -4.21 -36.08
CA GLU A 300 -6.11 -2.95 -36.83
C GLU A 300 -7.25 -1.92 -36.65
N THR A 301 -8.16 -2.11 -35.68
CA THR A 301 -9.20 -1.15 -35.32
C THR A 301 -8.81 -0.35 -34.09
N GLU A 302 -7.68 0.33 -34.18
CA GLU A 302 -7.61 1.75 -33.84
C GLU A 302 -7.28 2.47 -35.15
N THR A 303 -8.26 2.57 -36.05
CA THR A 303 -8.25 3.66 -37.00
C THR A 303 -8.16 4.93 -36.18
N ASN A 304 -7.04 5.63 -36.33
CA ASN A 304 -6.81 7.00 -35.92
C ASN A 304 -8.08 7.84 -36.17
N VAL A 305 -8.95 7.90 -35.18
CA VAL A 305 -9.67 9.14 -34.92
C VAL A 305 -8.58 10.00 -34.33
N GLU A 306 -8.12 10.98 -35.10
CA GLU A 306 -7.33 12.10 -34.60
C GLU A 306 -8.14 12.76 -33.48
N VAL A 307 -7.98 12.23 -32.27
CA VAL A 307 -8.17 12.97 -31.05
C VAL A 307 -6.80 13.60 -30.81
N GLU A 308 -6.68 14.89 -31.08
CA GLU A 308 -5.55 15.67 -30.59
C GLU A 308 -5.34 15.34 -29.11
N GLY A 309 -4.23 14.66 -28.79
CA GLY A 309 -3.74 14.51 -27.42
C GLY A 309 -3.66 13.11 -26.81
N ALA A 310 -3.69 11.99 -27.55
CA ALA A 310 -3.54 10.67 -26.89
C ALA A 310 -2.94 9.50 -27.72
N SER A 311 -1.99 9.74 -28.63
CA SER A 311 -1.20 8.67 -29.26
C SER A 311 0.27 8.79 -28.85
N GLY A 312 0.64 8.19 -27.72
CA GLY A 312 2.04 8.03 -27.33
C GLY A 312 2.58 6.71 -27.85
N GLU A 313 3.28 6.73 -28.99
CA GLU A 313 4.31 5.74 -29.36
C GLU A 313 5.53 5.89 -28.43
N GLY A 314 5.27 5.97 -27.13
CA GLY A 314 6.17 6.56 -26.15
C GLY A 314 7.25 5.60 -25.71
N GLY A 315 8.50 5.88 -26.09
CA GLY A 315 9.69 5.21 -25.55
C GLY A 315 9.92 5.44 -24.06
N LEU A 316 9.05 6.18 -23.35
CA LEU A 316 9.14 6.50 -21.92
C LEU A 316 7.84 6.17 -21.18
N VAL A 317 7.94 5.73 -19.93
CA VAL A 317 6.81 5.60 -19.01
C VAL A 317 7.17 6.11 -17.62
N PHE A 318 6.18 6.65 -16.91
CA PHE A 318 6.36 7.05 -15.51
C PHE A 318 6.56 5.84 -14.59
N VAL A 319 7.58 5.94 -13.75
CA VAL A 319 7.88 5.09 -12.59
C VAL A 319 7.41 5.76 -11.29
N SER A 320 7.12 7.06 -11.29
CA SER A 320 6.41 7.74 -10.21
C SER A 320 6.10 9.16 -10.67
N PRO A 321 4.94 9.75 -10.33
CA PRO A 321 3.85 9.14 -9.58
C PRO A 321 2.97 8.23 -10.45
N ASP A 322 1.99 7.57 -9.83
CA ASP A 322 0.93 6.83 -10.53
C ASP A 322 -0.22 7.75 -10.97
N GLN A 323 -0.90 7.37 -12.05
CA GLN A 323 -2.11 8.04 -12.51
C GLN A 323 -3.19 8.06 -11.42
N GLY A 324 -3.67 9.25 -11.08
CA GLY A 324 -4.71 9.47 -10.09
C GLY A 324 -4.23 9.42 -8.63
N THR A 325 -2.92 9.45 -8.37
CA THR A 325 -2.39 9.45 -7.01
C THR A 325 -2.95 10.62 -6.19
N VAL A 326 -3.43 10.35 -4.98
CA VAL A 326 -3.84 11.38 -4.01
C VAL A 326 -2.89 11.37 -2.83
N LEU A 327 -2.19 12.48 -2.61
CA LEU A 327 -1.20 12.65 -1.55
C LEU A 327 -1.71 13.62 -0.49
N ARG A 328 -1.37 13.40 0.78
CA ARG A 328 -1.76 14.28 1.89
C ARG A 328 -0.53 14.87 2.56
N LEU A 329 -0.52 16.18 2.74
CA LEU A 329 0.50 16.86 3.53
C LEU A 329 0.34 16.54 5.02
N VAL A 330 1.46 16.31 5.71
CA VAL A 330 1.49 16.06 7.15
C VAL A 330 1.71 17.39 7.88
N PRO A 331 0.78 17.86 8.74
CA PRO A 331 0.83 19.21 9.34
C PRO A 331 2.08 19.53 10.16
N ASN A 332 2.80 18.52 10.66
CA ASN A 332 3.96 18.68 11.54
C ASN A 332 5.31 18.35 10.86
N ILE A 333 5.30 18.08 9.56
CA ILE A 333 6.52 17.87 8.79
C ILE A 333 6.78 19.15 7.97
N PRO A 334 7.97 19.77 8.06
CA PRO A 334 8.30 20.92 7.22
C PRO A 334 8.10 20.64 5.73
N LEU A 335 7.50 21.58 4.97
CA LEU A 335 7.17 21.38 3.55
C LEU A 335 8.39 21.02 2.69
N ASP A 336 9.57 21.56 3.02
CA ASP A 336 10.82 21.23 2.33
C ASP A 336 11.26 19.76 2.50
N LYS A 337 10.67 19.03 3.44
CA LYS A 337 10.87 17.59 3.66
C LYS A 337 9.78 16.73 3.02
N GLN A 338 8.69 17.34 2.56
CA GLN A 338 7.56 16.64 1.97
C GLN A 338 7.69 16.64 0.45
N LYS A 339 8.54 15.74 -0.05
CA LYS A 339 8.83 15.60 -1.48
C LYS A 339 8.44 14.22 -1.99
N ILE A 340 8.02 14.14 -3.25
CA ILE A 340 7.88 12.87 -3.97
C ILE A 340 8.91 12.78 -5.08
N ARG A 341 9.24 11.55 -5.44
CA ARG A 341 10.04 11.28 -6.63
C ARG A 341 9.17 11.37 -7.87
N ILE A 342 9.62 12.14 -8.85
CA ILE A 342 9.10 12.11 -10.21
C ILE A 342 10.14 11.36 -11.02
N GLN A 343 9.76 10.23 -11.61
CA GLN A 343 10.69 9.36 -12.30
C GLN A 343 10.03 8.78 -13.54
N VAL A 344 10.79 8.72 -14.63
CA VAL A 344 10.44 7.99 -15.84
C VAL A 344 11.52 6.96 -16.14
N ARG A 345 11.15 5.96 -16.93
CA ARG A 345 12.11 5.00 -17.49
C ARG A 345 11.81 4.76 -18.97
N PRO A 346 12.82 4.37 -19.76
CA PRO A 346 12.56 3.87 -21.09
C PRO A 346 11.80 2.54 -21.10
N VAL A 347 11.04 2.32 -22.16
CA VAL A 347 10.34 1.05 -22.45
C VAL A 347 10.73 0.52 -23.83
N ASN A 348 10.38 -0.73 -24.13
CA ASN A 348 10.64 -1.37 -25.42
C ASN A 348 12.13 -1.43 -25.83
N GLY A 349 13.06 -1.39 -24.86
CA GLY A 349 14.50 -1.45 -25.14
C GLY A 349 15.07 -0.22 -25.86
N VAL A 350 14.28 0.85 -26.00
CA VAL A 350 14.71 2.11 -26.61
C VAL A 350 15.61 2.85 -25.63
N THR A 351 16.77 3.31 -26.09
CA THR A 351 17.60 4.24 -25.31
C THR A 351 17.14 5.65 -25.60
N VAL A 352 16.77 6.40 -24.57
CA VAL A 352 16.28 7.78 -24.73
C VAL A 352 17.33 8.77 -24.20
N SER A 353 17.65 9.81 -24.96
CA SER A 353 18.52 10.91 -24.55
C SER A 353 17.70 12.19 -24.33
N ASP A 354 18.35 13.21 -23.75
CA ASP A 354 17.75 14.55 -23.56
C ASP A 354 16.38 14.55 -22.86
N VAL A 355 16.20 13.63 -21.90
CA VAL A 355 14.96 13.51 -21.16
C VAL A 355 14.72 14.77 -20.34
N ALA A 356 13.50 15.30 -20.42
CA ALA A 356 13.01 16.39 -19.61
C ALA A 356 11.68 16.02 -18.96
N LEU A 357 11.59 16.26 -17.65
CA LEU A 357 10.37 16.16 -16.86
C LEU A 357 9.68 17.52 -16.83
N LEU A 358 8.36 17.51 -16.99
CA LEU A 358 7.51 18.69 -16.95
C LEU A 358 6.41 18.53 -15.90
N ILE A 359 5.92 19.67 -15.41
CA ILE A 359 4.77 19.78 -14.53
C ILE A 359 3.84 20.86 -15.06
N ASN A 360 2.59 20.50 -15.35
CA ASN A 360 1.58 21.37 -15.95
C ASN A 360 2.09 22.07 -17.22
N GLY A 361 2.76 21.33 -18.11
CA GLY A 361 3.38 21.85 -19.33
C GLY A 361 4.62 22.74 -19.12
N GLN A 362 5.12 22.91 -17.89
CA GLN A 362 6.31 23.71 -17.59
C GLN A 362 7.51 22.82 -17.27
N PRO A 363 8.75 23.18 -17.66
CA PRO A 363 9.95 22.42 -17.30
C PRO A 363 10.11 22.27 -15.79
N LEU A 364 10.19 21.03 -15.32
CA LEU A 364 10.44 20.70 -13.92
C LEU A 364 11.92 20.40 -13.68
N ALA A 365 12.48 19.46 -14.44
CA ALA A 365 13.88 19.06 -14.32
C ALA A 365 14.37 18.31 -15.57
N PRO A 366 15.65 18.44 -15.95
CA PRO A 366 16.27 17.53 -16.91
C PRO A 366 16.57 16.17 -16.26
N GLY A 367 16.67 15.13 -17.07
CA GLY A 367 17.00 13.77 -16.65
C GLY A 367 15.78 12.89 -16.37
N TYR A 368 16.06 11.66 -15.94
CA TYR A 368 15.06 10.62 -15.73
C TYR A 368 14.34 10.70 -14.38
N GLU A 369 14.89 11.46 -13.43
CA GLU A 369 14.33 11.57 -12.10
C GLU A 369 14.59 12.94 -11.45
N THR A 370 13.66 13.34 -10.59
CA THR A 370 13.84 14.47 -9.67
C THR A 370 12.99 14.29 -8.42
N LEU A 371 13.27 15.08 -7.38
CA LEU A 371 12.41 15.21 -6.20
C LEU A 371 11.62 16.50 -6.30
N TRP A 372 10.30 16.37 -6.43
CA TRP A 372 9.37 17.50 -6.44
C TRP A 372 8.81 17.74 -5.04
N GLN A 373 8.85 18.99 -4.59
CA GLN A 373 8.26 19.40 -3.32
C GLN A 373 6.74 19.51 -3.48
N MET A 374 6.00 18.82 -2.61
CA MET A 374 4.55 18.80 -2.66
C MET A 374 3.95 20.15 -2.27
N GLU A 375 2.96 20.58 -3.04
CA GLU A 375 2.11 21.73 -2.76
C GLU A 375 0.64 21.34 -2.96
N PRO A 376 -0.31 21.88 -2.19
CA PRO A 376 -1.73 21.55 -2.38
C PRO A 376 -2.20 21.95 -3.78
N GLY A 377 -2.82 21.03 -4.50
CA GLY A 377 -3.30 21.29 -5.85
C GLY A 377 -3.42 20.03 -6.70
N ARG A 378 -3.82 20.23 -7.95
CA ARG A 378 -3.82 19.19 -8.99
C ARG A 378 -2.67 19.45 -9.94
N TYR A 379 -1.94 18.40 -10.27
CA TYR A 379 -0.74 18.49 -11.10
C TYR A 379 -0.78 17.41 -12.17
N THR A 380 -0.31 17.76 -13.36
CA THR A 380 -0.06 16.82 -14.46
C THR A 380 1.43 16.77 -14.71
N PHE A 381 2.03 15.59 -14.62
CA PHE A 381 3.41 15.35 -14.95
C PHE A 381 3.50 14.80 -16.37
N GLU A 382 4.45 15.33 -17.12
CA GLU A 382 4.74 14.94 -18.49
C GLU A 382 6.23 14.67 -18.60
N ALA A 383 6.64 13.86 -19.58
CA ALA A 383 8.04 13.66 -19.87
C ALA A 383 8.24 13.52 -21.37
N VAL A 384 9.33 14.13 -21.84
CA VAL A 384 9.74 14.11 -23.24
C VAL A 384 11.22 13.71 -23.30
N GLY A 385 11.65 13.13 -24.41
CA GLY A 385 13.03 12.80 -24.68
C GLY A 385 13.23 12.49 -26.16
N VAL A 386 14.44 12.09 -26.54
CA VAL A 386 14.82 11.85 -27.93
C VAL A 386 15.32 10.41 -28.09
N ASP A 387 14.79 9.68 -29.07
CA ASP A 387 15.24 8.32 -29.39
C ASP A 387 16.55 8.32 -30.22
N PRO A 388 17.18 7.15 -30.49
CA PRO A 388 18.41 7.10 -31.27
C PRO A 388 18.25 7.50 -32.74
N ALA A 389 17.02 7.55 -33.25
CA ALA A 389 16.69 8.00 -34.60
C ALA A 389 16.46 9.53 -34.66
N GLY A 390 16.50 10.22 -33.52
CA GLY A 390 16.28 11.66 -33.41
C GLY A 390 14.81 12.07 -33.30
N ASN A 391 13.89 11.11 -33.10
CA ASN A 391 12.48 11.40 -32.92
C ASN A 391 12.19 11.72 -31.46
N GLU A 392 11.25 12.65 -31.24
CA GLU A 392 10.74 12.93 -29.91
C GLU A 392 9.87 11.76 -29.42
N VAL A 393 10.14 11.30 -28.20
CA VAL A 393 9.35 10.30 -27.50
C VAL A 393 8.82 10.89 -26.21
N THR A 394 7.56 10.60 -25.91
CA THR A 394 6.87 11.13 -24.73
C THR A 394 6.39 10.02 -23.82
N ALA A 395 6.21 10.32 -22.54
CA ALA A 395 5.47 9.45 -21.63
C ALA A 395 4.00 9.88 -21.60
N PRO A 396 3.03 8.94 -21.49
CA PRO A 396 1.65 9.29 -21.19
C PRO A 396 1.59 10.19 -19.93
N PRO A 397 0.84 11.31 -19.96
CA PRO A 397 0.80 12.24 -18.85
C PRO A 397 0.19 11.59 -17.61
N VAL A 398 0.72 11.94 -16.44
CA VAL A 398 0.26 11.46 -15.14
C VAL A 398 -0.36 12.59 -14.33
N SER A 399 -1.64 12.48 -13.96
CA SER A 399 -2.33 13.44 -13.10
C SER A 399 -2.37 12.99 -11.64
N ILE A 400 -2.08 13.89 -10.70
CA ILE A 400 -2.18 13.65 -9.25
C ILE A 400 -2.92 14.79 -8.54
N GLU A 401 -3.30 14.55 -7.28
CA GLU A 401 -3.89 15.53 -6.37
C GLU A 401 -3.15 15.54 -5.02
N VAL A 402 -2.84 16.73 -4.50
CA VAL A 402 -2.24 16.92 -3.18
C VAL A 402 -3.24 17.66 -2.29
N VAL A 403 -3.63 17.04 -1.18
CA VAL A 403 -4.57 17.57 -0.19
C VAL A 403 -3.85 17.97 1.11
N ARG A 404 -4.47 18.86 1.88
CA ARG A 404 -4.03 19.20 3.24
C ARG A 404 -4.52 18.18 4.27
#